data_AF-A0A9W8UZZ5-F1
#
_entry.id   AF-A0A9W8UZZ5-F1
#
_cell.length_a   1.000
_cell.length_b   1.000
_cell.length_c   1.000
_cell.angle_alpha   90.00
_cell.angle_beta   90.00
_cell.angle_gamma   90.00
#
_symmetry.space_group_name_H-M   'P 1'
#
loop_
_entity.id
_entity.type
_entity.pdbx_description
1 polymer ?
#
loop_
_entity_poly.entity_id
_entity_poly.type
_entity_poly.pdbx_seq_one_letter_code
_entity_poly.pdbx_strand_id
1 'polypeptide(L)'
;MPKDKVIFTSYKLITRKLINLIDLYDVVEWAGTQSWSTGKVAFSGISYYGMVGYWAAMQKPPHLTCVVSYEAQCNMYQSSRREGVWDVLGRVRKLSGIEVPIYLAGNWTDPELHLPGNIRAYNGASSKFKWLEMHTGNHLAAFYDPDHIKRQRQFLDYFLFDKRDNGMLDVPKVRLIQHQGTSIFYRESEQAFPPPDAEDVAFYLNPNKTLSLEESKELKMAFGYQGLRDNIEFTLDHPFTDSFELLGSPYLELEVVTEAQDMDLFIYLRALTADKQPIILVGNHGEPMDSFARGYFRLSHRKEIETDFTRDKVISQSPVPKSAVVPGKKYTITVPLFPAAFLFDSGQSLQLEIGSVNSKSVIPAMRHEGGDRTEERFSGRNVIFSHGKLVLPRVHRA
;
A
#
# COMPACT_ATOMS: atom_id res chain seq x y z
N MET A 1 -20.95 40.20 -12.90
CA MET A 1 -19.91 39.26 -13.38
C MET A 1 -20.26 37.88 -12.84
N PRO A 2 -20.07 36.79 -13.60
CA PRO A 2 -20.26 35.45 -13.06
C PRO A 2 -19.25 35.24 -11.90
N LYS A 3 -19.69 34.61 -10.80
CA LYS A 3 -18.79 34.21 -9.72
C LYS A 3 -18.06 32.93 -10.16
N ASP A 4 -16.75 33.01 -10.33
CA ASP A 4 -15.93 31.86 -10.75
C ASP A 4 -15.52 31.01 -9.54
N LYS A 5 -15.97 29.75 -9.52
CA LYS A 5 -15.67 28.77 -8.47
C LYS A 5 -14.24 28.26 -8.61
N VAL A 6 -13.43 28.34 -7.54
CA VAL A 6 -12.00 28.01 -7.60
C VAL A 6 -11.72 26.56 -7.23
N ILE A 7 -11.00 25.89 -8.13
CA ILE A 7 -10.29 24.64 -7.87
C ILE A 7 -8.81 25.00 -7.79
N PHE A 8 -8.17 24.75 -6.65
CA PHE A 8 -6.72 24.95 -6.55
C PHE A 8 -5.99 23.79 -7.24
N THR A 9 -5.31 24.10 -8.34
CA THR A 9 -4.17 23.32 -8.81
C THR A 9 -2.91 23.97 -8.23
N SER A 10 -2.20 23.23 -7.38
CA SER A 10 -1.16 23.72 -6.47
C SER A 10 0.17 24.06 -7.12
N TYR A 11 0.17 24.85 -8.20
CA TYR A 11 1.38 25.23 -8.93
C TYR A 11 2.14 26.43 -8.35
N LYS A 12 1.67 27.03 -7.25
CA LYS A 12 2.36 28.14 -6.57
C LYS A 12 2.23 28.00 -5.07
N LEU A 13 3.18 27.31 -4.43
CA LEU A 13 3.63 27.53 -3.05
C LEU A 13 4.66 26.47 -2.70
N ILE A 14 5.90 26.69 -3.16
CA ILE A 14 7.06 25.95 -2.70
C ILE A 14 8.04 26.99 -2.16
N THR A 15 8.05 27.22 -0.85
CA THR A 15 9.27 27.55 -0.10
C THR A 15 9.05 27.51 1.43
N ARG A 16 9.83 26.61 2.06
CA ARG A 16 10.33 26.58 3.46
C ARG A 16 9.41 26.22 4.65
N LYS A 17 9.72 25.02 5.18
CA LYS A 17 9.85 24.57 6.60
C LYS A 17 8.78 24.97 7.64
N LEU A 18 8.18 23.95 8.26
CA LEU A 18 7.33 23.95 9.47
C LEU A 18 5.94 24.61 9.40
N ILE A 19 5.58 25.17 8.25
CA ILE A 19 4.40 26.04 8.07
C ILE A 19 3.14 25.30 7.51
N ASN A 20 3.24 24.01 7.17
CA ASN A 20 2.19 23.30 6.39
C ASN A 20 0.88 22.93 7.12
N LEU A 21 0.73 23.12 8.44
CA LEU A 21 -0.56 22.85 9.10
C LEU A 21 -1.45 24.08 8.95
N ILE A 22 -1.07 25.18 9.62
CA ILE A 22 -1.81 26.45 9.64
C ILE A 22 -2.06 26.98 8.21
N ASP A 23 -1.09 26.86 7.30
CA ASP A 23 -1.26 27.32 5.92
C ASP A 23 -2.42 26.66 5.17
N LEU A 24 -2.67 25.37 5.39
CA LEU A 24 -3.74 24.69 4.64
C LEU A 24 -5.12 25.11 5.12
N TYR A 25 -5.26 25.34 6.43
CA TYR A 25 -6.48 25.91 7.00
C TYR A 25 -6.67 27.34 6.49
N ASP A 26 -5.64 28.18 6.62
CA ASP A 26 -5.69 29.60 6.24
C ASP A 26 -5.93 29.79 4.75
N VAL A 27 -5.32 28.98 3.88
CA VAL A 27 -5.56 29.02 2.44
C VAL A 27 -7.00 28.64 2.11
N VAL A 28 -7.56 27.63 2.78
CA VAL A 28 -8.98 27.27 2.59
C VAL A 28 -9.90 28.40 3.02
N GLU A 29 -9.69 28.96 4.21
CA GLU A 29 -10.55 30.03 4.73
C GLU A 29 -10.42 31.31 3.91
N TRP A 30 -9.19 31.70 3.55
CA TRP A 30 -8.94 32.81 2.64
C TRP A 30 -9.67 32.59 1.32
N ALA A 31 -9.52 31.42 0.70
CA ALA A 31 -10.17 31.12 -0.57
C ALA A 31 -11.70 31.08 -0.45
N GLY A 32 -12.22 30.63 0.68
CA GLY A 32 -13.65 30.61 0.99
C GLY A 32 -14.29 32.00 1.01
N THR A 33 -13.54 33.02 1.45
CA THR A 33 -14.09 34.38 1.64
C THR A 33 -13.88 35.34 0.47
N GLN A 34 -13.20 34.93 -0.60
CA GLN A 34 -12.95 35.82 -1.74
C GLN A 34 -14.23 36.13 -2.52
N SER A 35 -14.28 37.30 -3.18
CA SER A 35 -15.46 37.75 -3.93
C SER A 35 -15.83 36.85 -5.12
N TRP A 36 -14.85 36.12 -5.67
CA TRP A 36 -15.05 35.11 -6.71
C TRP A 36 -15.56 33.78 -6.14
N SER A 37 -15.35 33.51 -4.85
CA SER A 37 -15.67 32.23 -4.22
C SER A 37 -17.16 32.09 -3.92
N THR A 38 -17.62 30.85 -3.94
CA THR A 38 -18.95 30.47 -3.44
C THR A 38 -18.95 30.08 -1.98
N GLY A 39 -17.83 30.26 -1.27
CA GLY A 39 -17.66 29.75 0.09
C GLY A 39 -17.41 28.24 0.15
N LYS A 40 -17.14 27.60 -0.99
CA LYS A 40 -16.86 26.17 -1.07
C LYS A 40 -15.52 25.94 -1.73
N VAL A 41 -14.62 25.26 -1.02
CA VAL A 41 -13.26 24.97 -1.45
C VAL A 41 -13.04 23.47 -1.47
N ALA A 42 -12.28 22.97 -2.43
CA ALA A 42 -11.85 21.58 -2.49
C ALA A 42 -10.37 21.46 -2.82
N PHE A 43 -9.75 20.40 -2.33
CA PHE A 43 -8.45 19.94 -2.83
C PHE A 43 -8.66 18.85 -3.87
N SER A 44 -7.91 18.91 -4.96
CA SER A 44 -7.85 17.87 -5.98
C SER A 44 -6.41 17.72 -6.45
N GLY A 45 -5.85 16.53 -6.31
CA GLY A 45 -4.48 16.31 -6.75
C GLY A 45 -3.98 14.89 -6.61
N ILE A 46 -2.76 14.71 -7.09
CA ILE A 46 -2.03 13.45 -7.10
C ILE A 46 -0.73 13.58 -6.28
N SER A 47 -0.25 12.47 -5.69
CA SER A 47 0.99 12.43 -4.93
C SER A 47 0.96 13.47 -3.80
N TYR A 48 2.02 14.28 -3.65
CA TYR A 48 2.10 15.33 -2.64
C TYR A 48 0.85 16.23 -2.60
N TYR A 49 0.23 16.51 -3.75
CA TYR A 49 -0.97 17.34 -3.81
C TYR A 49 -2.22 16.62 -3.30
N GLY A 50 -2.31 15.30 -3.47
CA GLY A 50 -3.32 14.49 -2.79
C GLY A 50 -3.09 14.43 -1.28
N MET A 51 -1.82 14.31 -0.85
CA MET A 51 -1.44 14.30 0.57
C MET A 51 -1.87 15.57 1.30
N VAL A 52 -1.69 16.72 0.63
CA VAL A 52 -2.14 18.02 1.13
C VAL A 52 -3.64 18.04 1.40
N GLY A 53 -4.45 17.41 0.54
CA GLY A 53 -5.89 17.26 0.75
C GLY A 53 -6.23 16.54 2.05
N TYR A 54 -5.54 15.44 2.37
CA TYR A 54 -5.71 14.74 3.65
C TYR A 54 -5.38 15.66 4.83
N TRP A 55 -4.24 16.34 4.77
CA TRP A 55 -3.77 17.18 5.86
C TRP A 55 -4.63 18.42 6.09
N ALA A 56 -5.22 18.98 5.02
CA ALA A 56 -6.20 20.05 5.15
C ALA A 56 -7.50 19.54 5.78
N ALA A 57 -8.02 18.40 5.31
CA ALA A 57 -9.26 17.83 5.81
C ALA A 57 -9.20 17.45 7.30
N MET A 58 -8.05 16.95 7.78
CA MET A 58 -7.84 16.66 9.20
C MET A 58 -7.95 17.90 10.11
N GLN A 59 -7.76 19.10 9.56
CA GLN A 59 -7.85 20.37 10.30
C GLN A 59 -9.27 20.95 10.33
N LYS A 60 -10.20 20.38 9.56
CA LYS A 60 -11.61 20.77 9.50
C LYS A 60 -11.87 22.28 9.24
N PRO A 61 -11.23 22.91 8.25
CA PRO A 61 -11.56 24.28 7.90
C PRO A 61 -13.01 24.40 7.40
N PRO A 62 -13.81 25.36 7.92
CA PRO A 62 -15.22 25.53 7.59
C PRO A 62 -15.56 25.57 6.10
N HIS A 63 -14.69 26.16 5.26
CA HIS A 63 -14.96 26.29 3.82
C HIS A 63 -14.54 25.06 2.99
N LEU A 64 -13.85 24.08 3.57
CA LEU A 64 -13.49 22.84 2.85
C LEU A 64 -14.72 21.94 2.70
N THR A 65 -15.10 21.70 1.46
CA THR A 65 -16.32 20.97 1.11
C THR A 65 -16.05 19.52 0.75
N CYS A 66 -14.94 19.21 0.07
CA CYS A 66 -14.58 17.85 -0.31
C CYS A 66 -13.10 17.74 -0.72
N VAL A 67 -12.62 16.49 -0.85
CA VAL A 67 -11.26 16.18 -1.28
C VAL A 67 -11.26 15.11 -2.37
N VAL A 68 -10.46 15.32 -3.42
CA VAL A 68 -10.10 14.30 -4.42
C VAL A 68 -8.60 14.04 -4.30
N SER A 69 -8.22 12.79 -4.06
CA SER A 69 -6.84 12.43 -3.78
C SER A 69 -6.44 11.15 -4.51
N TYR A 70 -5.58 11.30 -5.51
CA TYR A 70 -5.00 10.20 -6.28
C TYR A 70 -3.60 9.90 -5.77
N GLU A 71 -3.23 8.61 -5.74
CA GLU A 71 -1.91 8.09 -5.39
C GLU A 71 -1.21 8.94 -4.33
N ALA A 72 -1.72 8.92 -3.10
CA ALA A 72 -1.24 9.80 -2.04
C ALA A 72 -0.99 9.03 -0.75
N GLN A 73 0.14 9.36 -0.10
CA GLN A 73 0.43 8.84 1.23
C GLN A 73 -0.32 9.62 2.32
N CYS A 74 -0.82 8.90 3.31
CA CYS A 74 -1.46 9.53 4.46
C CYS A 74 -0.49 9.88 5.60
N ASN A 75 0.68 9.22 5.65
CA ASN A 75 1.71 9.42 6.67
C ASN A 75 3.12 9.26 6.10
N MET A 76 3.94 10.31 6.22
CA MET A 76 5.35 10.34 5.78
C MET A 76 6.31 9.52 6.68
N TYR A 77 5.85 9.09 7.86
CA TYR A 77 6.64 8.27 8.78
C TYR A 77 7.16 6.98 8.11
N GLN A 78 6.38 6.42 7.19
CA GLN A 78 6.72 5.16 6.52
C GLN A 78 7.66 5.31 5.32
N SER A 79 7.78 6.50 4.72
CA SER A 79 8.36 6.62 3.37
C SER A 79 9.74 7.25 3.28
N SER A 80 10.27 7.88 4.34
CA SER A 80 11.67 8.39 4.30
C SER A 80 12.14 9.19 5.54
N ARG A 81 11.25 9.62 6.46
CA ARG A 81 11.60 10.66 7.44
C ARG A 81 11.14 10.34 8.85
N ARG A 82 11.92 9.48 9.52
CA ARG A 82 11.68 8.97 10.89
C ARG A 82 12.03 9.96 12.01
N GLU A 83 12.54 11.14 11.68
CA GLU A 83 13.07 12.09 12.67
C GLU A 83 12.57 13.53 12.46
N GLY A 84 12.55 14.29 13.55
CA GLY A 84 12.19 15.71 13.54
C GLY A 84 10.68 15.96 13.49
N VAL A 85 10.29 17.09 12.89
CA VAL A 85 8.90 17.58 12.90
C VAL A 85 7.89 16.58 12.30
N TRP A 86 8.32 15.66 11.45
CA TRP A 86 7.45 14.66 10.82
C TRP A 86 6.88 13.64 11.82
N ASP A 87 7.63 13.28 12.86
CA ASP A 87 7.14 12.41 13.95
C ASP A 87 6.05 13.12 14.76
N VAL A 88 6.27 14.41 15.08
CA VAL A 88 5.27 15.24 15.76
C VAL A 88 4.00 15.36 14.90
N LEU A 89 4.15 15.64 13.61
CA LEU A 89 3.02 15.73 12.66
C LEU A 89 2.26 14.41 12.54
N GLY A 90 2.96 13.26 12.53
CA GLY A 90 2.33 11.94 12.51
C GLY A 90 1.51 11.63 13.74
N ARG A 91 1.89 12.15 14.92
CA ARG A 91 1.17 11.95 16.19
C ARG A 91 -0.07 12.83 16.34
N VAL A 92 -0.08 14.03 15.75
CA VAL A 92 -1.21 14.97 15.84
C VAL A 92 -2.24 14.78 14.71
N ARG A 93 -1.80 14.26 13.56
CA ARG A 93 -2.67 14.02 12.39
C ARG A 93 -3.43 12.71 12.54
N LYS A 94 -4.74 12.81 12.79
CA LYS A 94 -5.64 11.65 12.85
C LYS A 94 -6.48 11.58 11.59
N LEU A 95 -6.37 10.48 10.84
CA LEU A 95 -7.19 10.25 9.64
C LEU A 95 -8.69 10.32 9.94
N SER A 96 -9.09 9.96 11.15
CA SER A 96 -10.48 10.06 11.60
C SER A 96 -10.99 11.50 11.71
N GLY A 97 -10.12 12.52 11.61
CA GLY A 97 -10.52 13.92 11.47
C GLY A 97 -11.08 14.27 10.09
N ILE A 98 -10.88 13.42 9.08
CA ILE A 98 -11.43 13.62 7.73
C ILE A 98 -12.91 13.25 7.73
N GLU A 99 -13.78 14.26 7.81
CA GLU A 99 -15.24 14.13 7.84
C GLU A 99 -15.91 14.59 6.54
N VAL A 100 -15.24 15.47 5.78
CA VAL A 100 -15.71 15.94 4.47
C VAL A 100 -15.76 14.78 3.46
N PRO A 101 -16.66 14.82 2.46
CA PRO A 101 -16.65 13.90 1.33
C PRO A 101 -15.26 13.72 0.72
N ILE A 102 -14.88 12.50 0.42
CA ILE A 102 -13.55 12.19 -0.12
C ILE A 102 -13.59 11.13 -1.22
N TYR A 103 -12.94 11.43 -2.35
CA TYR A 103 -12.71 10.48 -3.44
C TYR A 103 -11.23 10.12 -3.47
N LEU A 104 -10.92 8.83 -3.24
CA LEU A 104 -9.56 8.32 -3.17
C LEU A 104 -9.30 7.45 -4.38
N ALA A 105 -8.14 7.60 -5.02
CA ALA A 105 -7.66 6.62 -5.97
C ALA A 105 -6.24 6.16 -5.61
N GLY A 106 -6.00 4.86 -5.65
CA GLY A 106 -4.69 4.25 -5.36
C GLY A 106 -4.26 3.30 -6.46
N ASN A 107 -2.98 2.92 -6.45
CA ASN A 107 -2.37 2.17 -7.55
C ASN A 107 -1.70 0.89 -7.03
N TRP A 108 -2.13 -0.28 -7.51
CA TRP A 108 -1.54 -1.57 -7.14
C TRP A 108 -0.06 -1.68 -7.53
N THR A 109 0.36 -0.94 -8.55
CA THR A 109 1.73 -0.98 -9.07
C THR A 109 2.62 0.11 -8.49
N ASP A 110 2.17 0.82 -7.45
CA ASP A 110 2.97 1.76 -6.63
C ASP A 110 3.10 1.31 -5.16
N PRO A 111 3.62 0.09 -4.88
CA PRO A 111 3.61 -0.47 -3.53
C PRO A 111 4.54 0.24 -2.54
N GLU A 112 5.67 0.78 -2.98
CA GLU A 112 6.68 1.40 -2.11
C GLU A 112 6.30 2.80 -1.63
N LEU A 113 5.45 3.49 -2.39
CA LEU A 113 5.10 4.87 -2.12
C LEU A 113 3.64 4.96 -1.68
N HIS A 114 2.68 5.11 -2.58
CA HIS A 114 1.37 5.60 -2.21
C HIS A 114 0.36 4.52 -1.81
N LEU A 115 0.48 3.30 -2.36
CA LEU A 115 -0.50 2.23 -2.18
C LEU A 115 -0.95 1.99 -0.72
N PRO A 116 -0.05 1.80 0.27
CA PRO A 116 -0.49 1.56 1.65
C PRO A 116 -1.12 2.81 2.27
N GLY A 117 -0.73 4.00 1.82
CA GLY A 117 -1.28 5.27 2.28
C GLY A 117 -2.72 5.50 1.82
N ASN A 118 -3.03 5.17 0.57
CA ASN A 118 -4.38 5.29 0.02
C ASN A 118 -5.39 4.43 0.78
N ILE A 119 -5.06 3.15 1.00
CA ILE A 119 -5.94 2.20 1.71
C ILE A 119 -6.13 2.61 3.17
N ARG A 120 -5.06 3.05 3.84
CA ARG A 120 -5.18 3.58 5.21
C ARG A 120 -6.01 4.86 5.28
N ALA A 121 -5.89 5.76 4.30
CA ALA A 121 -6.72 6.96 4.25
C ALA A 121 -8.21 6.59 4.10
N TYR A 122 -8.52 5.61 3.25
CA TYR A 122 -9.88 5.10 3.11
C TYR A 122 -10.42 4.51 4.42
N ASN A 123 -9.65 3.64 5.06
CA ASN A 123 -10.06 2.97 6.30
C ASN A 123 -10.15 3.96 7.47
N GLY A 124 -9.21 4.89 7.56
CA GLY A 124 -9.08 5.83 8.67
C GLY A 124 -10.02 7.04 8.59
N ALA A 125 -10.52 7.41 7.41
CA ALA A 125 -11.42 8.56 7.27
C ALA A 125 -12.82 8.28 7.86
N SER A 126 -13.32 9.23 8.65
CA SER A 126 -14.67 9.19 9.27
C SER A 126 -15.78 9.69 8.33
N SER A 127 -15.43 10.12 7.12
CA SER A 127 -16.37 10.62 6.13
C SER A 127 -17.46 9.60 5.81
N LYS A 128 -18.73 10.04 5.84
CA LYS A 128 -19.89 9.26 5.39
C LYS A 128 -19.92 9.08 3.87
N PHE A 129 -19.21 9.95 3.16
CA PHE A 129 -19.14 9.99 1.70
C PHE A 129 -17.71 9.76 1.25
N LYS A 130 -17.23 8.51 1.37
CA LYS A 130 -15.90 8.09 0.94
C LYS A 130 -15.95 7.05 -0.17
N TRP A 131 -15.06 7.17 -1.14
CA TRP A 131 -14.87 6.22 -2.24
C TRP A 131 -13.40 5.83 -2.36
N LEU A 132 -13.14 4.59 -2.77
CA LEU A 132 -11.83 4.06 -3.11
C LEU A 132 -11.85 3.48 -4.52
N GLU A 133 -11.05 4.04 -5.42
CA GLU A 133 -10.81 3.52 -6.76
C GLU A 133 -9.38 3.01 -6.88
N MET A 134 -9.17 1.70 -7.03
CA MET A 134 -7.85 1.14 -7.24
C MET A 134 -7.60 0.89 -8.71
N HIS A 135 -6.44 1.32 -9.20
CA HIS A 135 -6.02 1.16 -10.59
C HIS A 135 -4.61 0.55 -10.68
N THR A 136 -4.08 0.46 -11.90
CA THR A 136 -2.75 -0.09 -12.20
C THR A 136 -2.04 0.81 -13.21
N GLY A 137 -0.73 0.61 -13.39
CA GLY A 137 0.06 1.26 -14.43
C GLY A 137 0.71 2.54 -13.96
N ASN A 138 0.98 3.46 -14.88
CA ASN A 138 1.80 4.64 -14.60
C ASN A 138 1.19 5.55 -13.51
N HIS A 139 2.06 6.03 -12.61
CA HIS A 139 1.72 6.89 -11.48
C HIS A 139 0.80 8.07 -11.84
N LEU A 140 1.04 8.75 -12.96
CA LEU A 140 0.28 9.95 -13.34
C LEU A 140 -0.94 9.65 -14.20
N ALA A 141 -0.97 8.49 -14.87
CA ALA A 141 -1.89 8.24 -15.97
C ALA A 141 -3.35 8.28 -15.51
N ALA A 142 -3.70 7.60 -14.43
CA ALA A 142 -5.08 7.53 -13.96
C ALA A 142 -5.64 8.90 -13.57
N PHE A 143 -4.83 9.84 -13.08
CA PHE A 143 -5.33 11.17 -12.75
C PHE A 143 -5.79 11.97 -13.98
N TYR A 144 -5.18 11.71 -15.14
CA TYR A 144 -5.46 12.39 -16.41
C TYR A 144 -6.26 11.56 -17.41
N ASP A 145 -6.53 10.30 -17.10
CA ASP A 145 -7.33 9.43 -17.93
C ASP A 145 -8.78 9.95 -18.06
N PRO A 146 -9.39 9.96 -19.27
CA PRO A 146 -10.73 10.50 -19.48
C PRO A 146 -11.82 9.93 -18.57
N ASP A 147 -11.79 8.63 -18.26
CA ASP A 147 -12.81 8.00 -17.42
C ASP A 147 -12.64 8.40 -15.95
N HIS A 148 -11.40 8.50 -15.48
CA HIS A 148 -11.11 9.02 -14.14
C HIS A 148 -11.41 10.52 -14.06
N ILE A 149 -11.11 11.34 -15.07
CA ILE A 149 -11.50 12.76 -15.11
C ILE A 149 -13.02 12.89 -15.03
N LYS A 150 -13.76 12.08 -15.81
CA LYS A 150 -15.23 12.06 -15.77
C LYS A 150 -15.72 11.77 -14.35
N ARG A 151 -15.09 10.83 -13.64
CA ARG A 151 -15.41 10.48 -12.27
C ARG A 151 -15.07 11.58 -11.26
N GLN A 152 -13.87 12.15 -11.34
CA GLN A 152 -13.47 13.31 -10.53
C GLN A 152 -14.47 14.46 -10.69
N ARG A 153 -14.85 14.76 -11.94
CA ARG A 153 -15.85 15.79 -12.25
C ARG A 153 -17.21 15.46 -11.68
N GLN A 154 -17.70 14.22 -11.79
CA GLN A 154 -18.98 13.81 -11.20
C GLN A 154 -18.99 14.01 -9.68
N PHE A 155 -17.90 13.65 -8.99
CA PHE A 155 -17.76 13.85 -7.56
C PHE A 155 -17.74 15.34 -7.18
N LEU A 156 -16.90 16.14 -7.85
CA LEU A 156 -16.84 17.58 -7.61
C LEU A 156 -18.16 18.27 -7.96
N ASP A 157 -18.78 17.91 -9.08
CA ASP A 157 -20.08 18.45 -9.50
C ASP A 157 -21.15 18.24 -8.41
N TYR A 158 -21.16 17.06 -7.79
CA TYR A 158 -22.12 16.74 -6.73
C TYR A 158 -21.86 17.54 -5.44
N PHE A 159 -20.62 17.52 -4.92
CA PHE A 159 -20.30 18.07 -3.60
C PHE A 159 -19.90 19.56 -3.63
N LEU A 160 -19.05 19.94 -4.58
CA LEU A 160 -18.53 21.30 -4.70
C LEU A 160 -19.49 22.22 -5.46
N PHE A 161 -20.13 21.72 -6.53
CA PHE A 161 -20.98 22.53 -7.41
C PHE A 161 -22.48 22.38 -7.16
N ASP A 162 -22.92 21.53 -6.23
CA ASP A 162 -24.33 21.23 -5.89
C ASP A 162 -25.18 20.68 -7.04
N LYS A 163 -24.56 20.05 -8.04
CA LYS A 163 -25.27 19.34 -9.11
C LYS A 163 -25.68 17.95 -8.61
N ARG A 164 -26.74 17.91 -7.78
CA ARG A 164 -27.16 16.71 -7.05
C ARG A 164 -27.74 15.60 -7.93
N ASP A 165 -28.27 15.94 -9.10
CA ASP A 165 -28.84 14.99 -10.05
C ASP A 165 -27.78 14.53 -11.07
N ASN A 166 -26.77 13.80 -10.58
CA ASN A 166 -25.69 13.29 -11.43
C ASN A 166 -25.28 11.84 -11.13
N GLY A 167 -26.04 11.13 -10.27
CA GLY A 167 -25.80 9.73 -9.93
C GLY A 167 -24.56 9.44 -9.07
N MET A 168 -23.89 10.46 -8.49
CA MET A 168 -22.67 10.23 -7.69
C MET A 168 -22.90 9.29 -6.49
N LEU A 169 -24.09 9.31 -5.88
CA LEU A 169 -24.40 8.44 -4.74
C LEU A 169 -24.59 6.98 -5.13
N ASP A 170 -24.88 6.69 -6.40
CA ASP A 170 -25.05 5.34 -6.93
C ASP A 170 -23.71 4.69 -7.32
N VAL A 171 -22.63 5.47 -7.30
CA VAL A 171 -21.28 4.98 -7.62
C VAL A 171 -20.81 4.02 -6.53
N PRO A 172 -20.34 2.80 -6.91
CA PRO A 172 -19.79 1.85 -5.96
C PRO A 172 -18.71 2.46 -5.07
N LYS A 173 -18.80 2.20 -3.76
CA LYS A 173 -17.88 2.78 -2.77
C LYS A 173 -16.46 2.29 -2.93
N VAL A 174 -16.29 1.02 -3.32
CA VAL A 174 -14.99 0.44 -3.61
C VAL A 174 -15.02 -0.16 -5.00
N ARG A 175 -14.18 0.37 -5.88
CA ARG A 175 -13.99 -0.07 -7.25
C ARG A 175 -12.54 -0.39 -7.47
N LEU A 176 -12.21 -1.61 -7.90
CA LEU A 176 -10.83 -2.06 -7.95
C LEU A 176 -10.54 -2.68 -9.31
N ILE A 177 -9.47 -2.26 -9.97
CA ILE A 177 -8.90 -3.03 -11.08
C ILE A 177 -8.21 -4.26 -10.49
N GLN A 178 -8.40 -5.42 -11.10
CA GLN A 178 -7.71 -6.65 -10.73
C GLN A 178 -7.01 -7.26 -11.93
N HIS A 179 -5.79 -7.74 -11.72
CA HIS A 179 -5.03 -8.47 -12.73
C HIS A 179 -5.51 -9.93 -12.81
N GLN A 180 -5.71 -10.41 -14.03
CA GLN A 180 -5.89 -11.82 -14.39
C GLN A 180 -4.92 -12.12 -15.53
N GLY A 181 -3.79 -12.72 -15.19
CA GLY A 181 -2.63 -12.70 -16.08
C GLY A 181 -2.17 -11.28 -16.39
N THR A 182 -2.08 -10.92 -17.67
CA THR A 182 -1.79 -9.54 -18.12
C THR A 182 -3.04 -8.74 -18.46
N SER A 183 -4.22 -9.38 -18.37
CA SER A 183 -5.51 -8.72 -18.58
C SER A 183 -5.99 -8.11 -17.28
N ILE A 184 -6.86 -7.10 -17.39
CA ILE A 184 -7.42 -6.37 -16.26
C ILE A 184 -8.93 -6.29 -16.38
N PHE A 185 -9.61 -6.29 -15.25
CA PHE A 185 -11.05 -6.06 -15.18
C PHE A 185 -11.42 -5.31 -13.90
N TYR A 186 -12.62 -4.72 -13.88
CA TYR A 186 -13.12 -3.99 -12.72
C TYR A 186 -13.95 -4.88 -11.81
N ARG A 187 -13.63 -4.86 -10.52
CA ARG A 187 -14.49 -5.28 -9.41
C ARG A 187 -15.23 -4.05 -8.88
N GLU A 188 -16.55 -4.04 -9.01
CA GLU A 188 -17.43 -2.92 -8.63
C GLU A 188 -18.41 -3.27 -7.50
N SER A 189 -18.35 -4.48 -6.97
CA SER A 189 -19.25 -4.96 -5.90
C SER A 189 -18.65 -4.85 -4.49
N GLU A 190 -17.37 -4.52 -4.37
CA GLU A 190 -16.68 -4.46 -3.08
C GLU A 190 -17.22 -3.31 -2.21
N GLN A 191 -17.33 -3.56 -0.91
CA GLN A 191 -17.87 -2.60 0.06
C GLN A 191 -16.80 -2.06 1.02
N ALA A 192 -15.73 -2.83 1.23
CA ALA A 192 -14.65 -2.49 2.15
C ALA A 192 -13.32 -3.03 1.64
N PHE A 193 -12.23 -2.51 2.18
CA PHE A 193 -10.91 -3.09 2.01
C PHE A 193 -10.22 -3.22 3.38
N PRO A 194 -9.67 -4.39 3.74
CA PRO A 194 -9.84 -5.67 3.04
C PRO A 194 -11.32 -6.10 2.97
N PRO A 195 -11.69 -6.96 2.01
CA PRO A 195 -13.04 -7.53 1.98
C PRO A 195 -13.32 -8.29 3.29
N PRO A 196 -14.52 -8.13 3.90
CA PRO A 196 -14.85 -8.77 5.18
C PRO A 196 -14.98 -10.29 5.08
N ASP A 197 -15.12 -10.81 3.87
CA ASP A 197 -15.22 -12.23 3.52
C ASP A 197 -13.93 -12.79 2.92
N ALA A 198 -12.82 -12.07 3.05
CA ALA A 198 -11.51 -12.60 2.72
C ALA A 198 -11.08 -13.65 3.77
N GLU A 199 -10.73 -14.84 3.31
CA GLU A 199 -10.27 -15.96 4.13
C GLU A 199 -8.74 -16.08 4.06
N ASP A 200 -8.09 -16.20 5.22
CA ASP A 200 -6.64 -16.42 5.30
C ASP A 200 -6.31 -17.87 4.90
N VAL A 201 -5.70 -18.06 3.73
CA VAL A 201 -5.22 -19.37 3.25
C VAL A 201 -3.72 -19.47 3.47
N ALA A 202 -3.30 -20.46 4.26
CA ALA A 202 -1.89 -20.69 4.60
C ALA A 202 -1.20 -21.66 3.64
N PHE A 203 -0.04 -21.25 3.13
CA PHE A 203 0.89 -22.06 2.36
C PHE A 203 2.20 -22.23 3.13
N TYR A 204 2.50 -23.45 3.56
CA TYR A 204 3.68 -23.79 4.35
C TYR A 204 4.94 -23.86 3.48
N LEU A 205 6.04 -23.30 3.98
CA LEU A 205 7.36 -23.40 3.36
C LEU A 205 7.93 -24.80 3.68
N ASN A 206 8.23 -25.63 2.69
CA ASN A 206 8.71 -26.99 2.89
C ASN A 206 10.22 -27.17 2.70
N PRO A 207 10.85 -28.24 3.24
CA PRO A 207 12.28 -28.49 3.11
C PRO A 207 12.82 -28.49 1.66
N ASN A 208 12.05 -29.01 0.71
CA ASN A 208 12.39 -29.00 -0.71
C ASN A 208 12.23 -27.62 -1.40
N LYS A 209 12.04 -26.54 -0.63
CA LYS A 209 11.75 -25.18 -1.10
C LYS A 209 10.46 -25.09 -1.91
N THR A 210 9.42 -25.85 -1.54
CA THR A 210 8.08 -25.65 -2.08
C THR A 210 7.17 -24.90 -1.10
N LEU A 211 6.05 -24.42 -1.63
CA LEU A 211 4.89 -23.95 -0.87
C LEU A 211 3.76 -24.98 -1.03
N SER A 212 3.07 -25.35 0.04
CA SER A 212 1.93 -26.28 -0.01
C SER A 212 0.85 -25.90 1.00
N LEU A 213 -0.40 -26.31 0.76
CA LEU A 213 -1.50 -26.11 1.72
C LEU A 213 -1.34 -26.97 2.99
N GLU A 214 -0.64 -28.10 2.89
CA GLU A 214 -0.40 -29.02 4.01
C GLU A 214 1.00 -28.78 4.59
N GLU A 215 1.12 -28.77 5.92
CA GLU A 215 2.41 -28.74 6.59
C GLU A 215 3.18 -30.06 6.35
N SER A 216 4.43 -29.97 5.92
CA SER A 216 5.27 -31.15 5.73
C SER A 216 5.50 -31.90 7.05
N LYS A 217 5.38 -33.23 6.98
CA LYS A 217 5.73 -34.15 8.09
C LYS A 217 7.23 -34.42 8.18
N GLU A 218 8.01 -33.90 7.23
CA GLU A 218 9.47 -34.06 7.21
C GLU A 218 10.13 -33.28 8.36
N LEU A 219 11.41 -33.58 8.58
CA LEU A 219 12.21 -32.85 9.56
C LEU A 219 12.32 -31.37 9.16
N LYS A 220 12.01 -30.49 10.11
CA LYS A 220 12.16 -29.04 9.97
C LYS A 220 13.59 -28.70 9.54
N MET A 221 13.72 -27.98 8.43
CA MET A 221 14.98 -27.58 7.85
C MET A 221 15.24 -26.08 8.03
N ALA A 222 16.52 -25.74 8.21
CA ALA A 222 17.00 -24.37 8.28
C ALA A 222 17.56 -23.93 6.92
N PHE A 223 17.03 -22.85 6.36
CA PHE A 223 17.51 -22.22 5.13
C PHE A 223 18.43 -21.05 5.48
N GLY A 224 19.74 -21.27 5.37
CA GLY A 224 20.73 -20.22 5.54
C GLY A 224 20.93 -19.39 4.27
N TYR A 225 21.06 -18.07 4.40
CA TYR A 225 21.40 -17.14 3.32
C TYR A 225 22.25 -15.99 3.85
N GLN A 226 23.09 -15.38 3.02
CA GLN A 226 23.98 -14.31 3.43
C GLN A 226 23.26 -12.95 3.39
N GLY A 227 23.31 -12.21 4.51
CA GLY A 227 22.82 -10.84 4.59
C GLY A 227 23.50 -9.92 3.58
N LEU A 228 22.73 -8.98 3.03
CA LEU A 228 23.11 -8.03 1.97
C LEU A 228 23.46 -8.67 0.60
N ARG A 229 23.29 -9.98 0.43
CA ARG A 229 23.74 -10.68 -0.79
C ARG A 229 22.69 -11.59 -1.40
N ASP A 230 22.03 -12.37 -0.56
CA ASP A 230 21.27 -13.52 -1.04
C ASP A 230 19.77 -13.38 -0.79
N ASN A 231 19.02 -13.96 -1.73
CA ASN A 231 17.61 -14.32 -1.60
C ASN A 231 17.44 -15.83 -1.84
N ILE A 232 16.38 -16.39 -1.28
CA ILE A 232 15.93 -17.77 -1.48
C ILE A 232 14.52 -17.77 -2.09
N GLU A 233 14.22 -18.79 -2.89
CA GLU A 233 12.96 -18.91 -3.60
C GLU A 233 12.20 -20.15 -3.14
N PHE A 234 10.88 -20.02 -3.06
CA PHE A 234 9.93 -21.10 -2.86
C PHE A 234 8.87 -21.03 -3.96
N THR A 235 8.46 -22.17 -4.51
CA THR A 235 7.39 -22.24 -5.53
C THR A 235 6.31 -23.20 -5.08
N LEU A 236 5.05 -22.95 -5.42
CA LEU A 236 4.00 -23.95 -5.15
C LEU A 236 4.39 -25.31 -5.70
N ASP A 237 4.21 -26.34 -4.89
CA ASP A 237 4.45 -27.74 -5.27
C ASP A 237 3.54 -28.18 -6.42
N HIS A 238 2.30 -27.71 -6.39
CA HIS A 238 1.28 -27.92 -7.40
C HIS A 238 0.67 -26.58 -7.82
N PRO A 239 0.46 -26.33 -9.12
CA PRO A 239 -0.32 -25.19 -9.59
C PRO A 239 -1.72 -25.19 -8.97
N PHE A 240 -2.37 -24.02 -8.96
CA PHE A 240 -3.75 -23.92 -8.52
C PHE A 240 -4.65 -24.81 -9.39
N THR A 241 -5.41 -25.71 -8.76
CA THR A 241 -6.36 -26.60 -9.47
C THR A 241 -7.56 -25.82 -9.99
N ASP A 242 -8.01 -24.86 -9.21
CA ASP A 242 -9.14 -23.97 -9.48
C ASP A 242 -8.65 -22.52 -9.48
N SER A 243 -9.50 -21.58 -9.87
CA SER A 243 -9.15 -20.17 -9.75
C SER A 243 -8.88 -19.79 -8.28
N PHE A 244 -7.84 -18.98 -8.09
CA PHE A 244 -7.48 -18.45 -6.78
C PHE A 244 -7.50 -16.93 -6.84
N GLU A 245 -8.46 -16.33 -6.16
CA GLU A 245 -8.61 -14.88 -6.13
C GLU A 245 -7.99 -14.31 -4.85
N LEU A 246 -6.92 -13.54 -4.99
CA LEU A 246 -6.26 -12.83 -3.91
C LEU A 246 -6.75 -11.39 -3.88
N LEU A 247 -7.27 -10.96 -2.72
CA LEU A 247 -7.65 -9.57 -2.49
C LEU A 247 -7.47 -9.21 -1.00
N GLY A 248 -6.42 -8.44 -0.69
CA GLY A 248 -6.08 -8.04 0.68
C GLY A 248 -4.58 -7.82 0.87
N SER A 249 -4.08 -7.87 2.10
CA SER A 249 -2.63 -7.86 2.39
C SER A 249 -2.12 -9.26 2.72
N PRO A 250 -1.26 -9.84 1.86
CA PRO A 250 -0.53 -11.06 2.21
C PRO A 250 0.42 -10.83 3.38
N TYR A 251 0.80 -11.91 4.07
CA TYR A 251 1.81 -11.84 5.12
C TYR A 251 2.50 -13.19 5.31
N LEU A 252 3.68 -13.18 5.93
CA LEU A 252 4.37 -14.39 6.35
C LEU A 252 4.37 -14.51 7.87
N GLU A 253 4.27 -15.74 8.38
CA GLU A 253 4.61 -16.08 9.75
C GLU A 253 5.86 -16.96 9.74
N LEU A 254 6.95 -16.46 10.32
CA LEU A 254 8.27 -17.08 10.22
C LEU A 254 8.93 -17.22 11.58
N GLU A 255 9.76 -18.25 11.72
CA GLU A 255 10.87 -18.21 12.66
C GLU A 255 12.13 -17.77 11.92
N VAL A 256 12.90 -16.87 12.52
CA VAL A 256 14.16 -16.36 11.96
C VAL A 256 15.28 -16.31 12.98
N VAL A 257 16.53 -16.45 12.51
CA VAL A 257 17.76 -16.24 13.28
C VAL A 257 18.72 -15.42 12.43
N THR A 258 19.47 -14.49 13.02
CA THR A 258 20.58 -13.79 12.35
C THR A 258 21.82 -13.80 13.23
N GLU A 259 22.99 -13.92 12.61
CA GLU A 259 24.29 -13.68 13.26
C GLU A 259 24.70 -12.19 13.21
N ALA A 260 23.99 -11.38 12.42
CA ALA A 260 24.24 -9.95 12.28
C ALA A 260 23.58 -9.14 13.41
N GLN A 261 23.90 -7.84 13.48
CA GLN A 261 23.32 -6.94 14.48
C GLN A 261 21.84 -6.63 14.21
N ASP A 262 21.36 -6.83 12.98
CA ASP A 262 19.96 -6.72 12.57
C ASP A 262 19.72 -7.55 11.30
N MET A 263 18.46 -7.75 10.93
CA MET A 263 18.06 -8.50 9.74
C MET A 263 17.05 -7.70 8.92
N ASP A 264 17.32 -7.56 7.63
CA ASP A 264 16.34 -7.11 6.64
C ASP A 264 15.78 -8.31 5.87
N LEU A 265 14.46 -8.27 5.64
CA LEU A 265 13.72 -9.18 4.79
C LEU A 265 13.11 -8.41 3.62
N PHE A 266 13.43 -8.85 2.41
CA PHE A 266 12.88 -8.40 1.13
C PHE A 266 12.03 -9.53 0.58
N ILE A 267 10.76 -9.25 0.27
CA ILE A 267 9.78 -10.26 -0.08
C ILE A 267 9.10 -9.88 -1.39
N TYR A 268 9.03 -10.82 -2.32
CA TYR A 268 8.36 -10.67 -3.61
C TYR A 268 7.49 -11.90 -3.91
N LEU A 269 6.25 -11.66 -4.32
CA LEU A 269 5.33 -12.68 -4.80
C LEU A 269 5.14 -12.53 -6.31
N ARG A 270 5.40 -13.61 -7.05
CA ARG A 270 5.24 -13.67 -8.51
C ARG A 270 4.14 -14.62 -8.90
N ALA A 271 3.31 -14.20 -9.83
CA ALA A 271 2.41 -15.11 -10.52
C ALA A 271 3.15 -15.75 -11.69
N LEU A 272 2.98 -17.06 -11.83
CA LEU A 272 3.60 -17.85 -12.89
C LEU A 272 2.52 -18.43 -13.81
N THR A 273 2.80 -18.45 -15.12
CA THR A 273 1.99 -19.17 -16.10
C THR A 273 2.04 -20.68 -15.88
N ALA A 274 1.20 -21.45 -16.59
CA ALA A 274 1.25 -22.91 -16.58
C ALA A 274 2.62 -23.48 -16.99
N ASP A 275 3.35 -22.77 -17.85
CA ASP A 275 4.71 -23.10 -18.28
C ASP A 275 5.80 -22.58 -17.31
N LYS A 276 5.39 -22.20 -16.08
CA LYS A 276 6.24 -21.69 -15.00
C LYS A 276 7.03 -20.42 -15.38
N GLN A 277 6.53 -19.62 -16.32
CA GLN A 277 7.13 -18.33 -16.65
C GLN A 277 6.51 -17.22 -15.81
N PRO A 278 7.29 -16.25 -15.31
CA PRO A 278 6.74 -15.09 -14.60
C PRO A 278 5.79 -14.28 -15.47
N ILE A 279 4.65 -13.89 -14.91
CA ILE A 279 3.72 -12.93 -15.50
C ILE A 279 4.27 -11.53 -15.24
N ILE A 280 4.53 -10.79 -16.30
CA ILE A 280 5.14 -9.46 -16.23
C ILE A 280 4.06 -8.39 -16.36
N LEU A 281 3.90 -7.61 -15.31
CA LEU A 281 3.00 -6.45 -15.24
C LEU A 281 3.75 -5.17 -15.63
N VAL A 282 3.02 -4.05 -15.67
CA VAL A 282 3.59 -2.71 -15.89
C VAL A 282 3.64 -1.95 -14.58
N GLY A 283 4.84 -1.57 -14.15
CA GLY A 283 5.10 -0.78 -12.95
C GLY A 283 4.64 0.68 -13.07
N ASN A 284 4.63 1.39 -11.94
CA ASN A 284 4.23 2.79 -11.85
C ASN A 284 5.12 3.78 -12.64
N HIS A 285 6.36 3.41 -12.98
CA HIS A 285 7.23 4.18 -13.86
C HIS A 285 7.26 3.65 -15.31
N GLY A 286 6.40 2.69 -15.63
CA GLY A 286 6.34 2.04 -16.95
C GLY A 286 7.37 0.92 -17.14
N GLU A 287 8.10 0.57 -16.08
CA GLU A 287 9.04 -0.56 -16.06
C GLU A 287 8.32 -1.91 -16.05
N PRO A 288 8.98 -3.00 -16.48
CA PRO A 288 8.51 -4.36 -16.22
C PRO A 288 8.44 -4.65 -14.71
N MET A 289 7.30 -5.11 -14.23
CA MET A 289 7.05 -5.50 -12.83
C MET A 289 6.74 -7.00 -12.77
N ASP A 290 7.70 -7.80 -12.31
CA ASP A 290 7.62 -9.27 -12.28
C ASP A 290 6.95 -9.85 -11.02
N SER A 291 6.61 -9.00 -10.06
CA SER A 291 5.97 -9.37 -8.80
C SER A 291 4.69 -8.57 -8.64
N PHE A 292 3.57 -9.24 -8.34
CA PHE A 292 2.27 -8.57 -8.15
C PHE A 292 2.10 -8.06 -6.72
N ALA A 293 2.86 -8.61 -5.76
CA ALA A 293 2.90 -8.16 -4.38
C ALA A 293 4.34 -8.20 -3.85
N ARG A 294 4.67 -7.26 -2.96
CA ARG A 294 5.99 -7.19 -2.33
C ARG A 294 5.89 -6.62 -0.92
N GLY A 295 6.95 -6.78 -0.13
CA GLY A 295 7.05 -6.26 1.23
C GLY A 295 8.49 -6.17 1.70
N TYR A 296 8.71 -5.29 2.68
CA TYR A 296 10.01 -5.08 3.30
C TYR A 296 9.85 -5.04 4.81
N PHE A 297 10.76 -5.73 5.50
CA PHE A 297 10.69 -5.84 6.95
C PHE A 297 12.09 -5.80 7.56
N ARG A 298 12.19 -5.14 8.71
CA ARG A 298 13.42 -5.10 9.50
C ARG A 298 13.16 -5.67 10.88
N LEU A 299 13.97 -6.62 11.32
CA LEU A 299 13.75 -7.36 12.56
C LEU A 299 13.74 -6.47 13.81
N SER A 300 14.56 -5.42 13.85
CA SER A 300 14.49 -4.43 14.93
C SER A 300 13.16 -3.66 15.00
N HIS A 301 12.36 -3.65 13.94
CA HIS A 301 11.04 -3.02 13.87
C HIS A 301 9.88 -4.00 14.14
N ARG A 302 10.14 -5.26 14.50
CA ARG A 302 9.11 -6.29 14.73
C ARG A 302 7.94 -5.87 15.65
N LYS A 303 8.22 -5.06 16.67
CA LYS A 303 7.18 -4.55 17.59
C LYS A 303 6.20 -3.56 16.93
N GLU A 304 6.58 -2.93 15.82
CA GLU A 304 5.66 -2.07 15.05
C GLU A 304 4.53 -2.88 14.42
N ILE A 305 4.77 -4.17 14.12
CA ILE A 305 3.83 -5.05 13.44
C ILE A 305 2.93 -5.81 14.42
N GLU A 306 3.50 -6.28 15.54
CA GLU A 306 2.82 -7.15 16.53
C GLU A 306 1.49 -6.59 17.05
N THR A 307 1.32 -5.26 17.09
CA THR A 307 0.14 -4.60 17.67
C THR A 307 -1.04 -4.43 16.72
N ASP A 308 -0.81 -3.94 15.50
CA ASP A 308 -1.88 -3.36 14.67
C ASP A 308 -2.22 -4.20 13.44
N PHE A 309 -1.22 -4.86 12.83
CA PHE A 309 -1.41 -5.54 11.54
C PHE A 309 -2.34 -6.76 11.65
N THR A 310 -2.24 -7.52 12.75
CA THR A 310 -3.03 -8.74 12.96
C THR A 310 -4.54 -8.47 13.01
N ARG A 311 -4.93 -7.26 13.46
CA ARG A 311 -6.32 -6.81 13.49
C ARG A 311 -6.76 -6.18 12.17
N ASP A 312 -5.99 -5.22 11.67
CA ASP A 312 -6.44 -4.34 10.60
C ASP A 312 -6.10 -4.87 9.20
N LYS A 313 -5.20 -5.87 9.11
CA LYS A 313 -4.74 -6.52 7.88
C LYS A 313 -4.29 -5.52 6.80
N VAL A 314 -3.80 -4.36 7.26
CA VAL A 314 -3.20 -3.30 6.45
C VAL A 314 -2.02 -2.78 7.26
N ILE A 315 -0.86 -2.60 6.62
CA ILE A 315 0.37 -2.19 7.31
C ILE A 315 0.20 -0.82 7.97
N SER A 316 0.10 -0.82 9.29
CA SER A 316 0.34 0.34 10.14
C SER A 316 1.69 0.16 10.82
N GLN A 317 2.53 1.20 10.77
CA GLN A 317 3.80 1.24 11.50
C GLN A 317 3.69 2.35 12.52
N SER A 318 3.08 2.01 13.66
CA SER A 318 3.01 2.91 14.80
C SER A 318 4.43 3.23 15.26
N PRO A 319 4.75 4.50 15.57
CA PRO A 319 6.12 4.89 15.93
C PRO A 319 6.48 4.36 17.31
N VAL A 320 6.99 3.13 17.37
CA VAL A 320 7.51 2.51 18.58
C VAL A 320 9.04 2.43 18.53
N PRO A 321 9.73 2.47 19.68
CA PRO A 321 11.17 2.31 19.70
C PRO A 321 11.63 0.99 19.07
N LYS A 322 12.73 1.06 18.31
CA LYS A 322 13.39 -0.14 17.77
C LYS A 322 13.72 -1.10 18.91
N SER A 323 13.52 -2.39 18.65
CA SER A 323 13.81 -3.46 19.60
C SER A 323 15.15 -4.11 19.29
N ALA A 324 16.02 -4.22 20.29
CA ALA A 324 17.33 -4.85 20.15
C ALA A 324 17.23 -6.25 19.53
N VAL A 325 18.13 -6.55 18.61
CA VAL A 325 18.31 -7.88 18.03
C VAL A 325 19.56 -8.50 18.67
N VAL A 326 19.44 -9.75 19.08
CA VAL A 326 20.51 -10.52 19.72
C VAL A 326 20.99 -11.54 18.70
N PRO A 327 22.24 -11.46 18.23
CA PRO A 327 22.81 -12.45 17.31
C PRO A 327 22.62 -13.89 17.83
N GLY A 328 22.24 -14.80 16.95
CA GLY A 328 21.98 -16.21 17.26
C GLY A 328 20.65 -16.48 17.97
N LYS A 329 19.93 -15.45 18.43
CA LYS A 329 18.59 -15.63 19.02
C LYS A 329 17.56 -15.90 17.93
N LYS A 330 16.68 -16.88 18.22
CA LYS A 330 15.50 -17.15 17.41
C LYS A 330 14.37 -16.18 17.73
N TYR A 331 13.71 -15.69 16.68
CA TYR A 331 12.54 -14.81 16.75
C TYR A 331 11.39 -15.40 15.94
N THR A 332 10.19 -15.41 16.51
CA THR A 332 8.94 -15.65 15.78
C THR A 332 8.37 -14.30 15.37
N ILE A 333 8.11 -14.10 14.08
CA ILE A 333 7.70 -12.82 13.52
C ILE A 333 6.56 -12.97 12.52
N THR A 334 5.73 -11.93 12.44
CA THR A 334 4.80 -11.69 11.33
C THR A 334 5.40 -10.65 10.41
N VAL A 335 5.47 -10.94 9.12
CA VAL A 335 6.05 -10.08 8.09
C VAL A 335 4.95 -9.72 7.09
N PRO A 336 4.35 -8.52 7.20
CA PRO A 336 3.28 -8.14 6.30
C PRO A 336 3.82 -7.69 4.95
N LEU A 337 3.07 -7.97 3.88
CA LEU A 337 3.29 -7.42 2.56
C LEU A 337 2.30 -6.29 2.29
N PHE A 338 2.60 -5.48 1.29
CA PHE A 338 1.69 -4.44 0.85
C PHE A 338 0.38 -5.05 0.30
N PRO A 339 -0.74 -4.30 0.38
CA PRO A 339 -2.01 -4.70 -0.24
C PRO A 339 -1.85 -5.12 -1.70
N ALA A 340 -2.57 -6.14 -2.12
CA ALA A 340 -2.51 -6.66 -3.49
C ALA A 340 -3.88 -7.21 -3.94
N ALA A 341 -4.04 -7.28 -5.26
CA ALA A 341 -5.19 -7.88 -5.93
C ALA A 341 -4.71 -8.65 -7.17
N PHE A 342 -4.98 -9.96 -7.22
CA PHE A 342 -4.62 -10.81 -8.35
C PHE A 342 -5.57 -12.00 -8.47
N LEU A 343 -5.97 -12.36 -9.68
CA LEU A 343 -6.77 -13.54 -9.98
C LEU A 343 -5.89 -14.54 -10.72
N PHE A 344 -5.60 -15.67 -10.07
CA PHE A 344 -4.91 -16.79 -10.68
C PHE A 344 -5.91 -17.68 -11.41
N ASP A 345 -5.60 -18.01 -12.66
CA ASP A 345 -6.33 -19.02 -13.42
C ASP A 345 -5.91 -20.44 -13.00
N SER A 346 -6.77 -21.42 -13.26
CA SER A 346 -6.41 -22.83 -13.11
C SER A 346 -5.13 -23.15 -13.92
N GLY A 347 -4.21 -23.88 -13.29
CA GLY A 347 -2.90 -24.22 -13.86
C GLY A 347 -1.82 -23.15 -13.66
N GLN A 348 -2.16 -21.94 -13.19
CA GLN A 348 -1.15 -20.95 -12.80
C GLN A 348 -0.55 -21.29 -11.43
N SER A 349 0.62 -20.73 -11.16
CA SER A 349 1.38 -20.99 -9.93
C SER A 349 1.87 -19.69 -9.28
N LEU A 350 2.45 -19.82 -8.10
CA LEU A 350 2.94 -18.73 -7.26
C LEU A 350 4.39 -19.03 -6.85
N GLN A 351 5.24 -18.02 -6.92
CA GLN A 351 6.59 -18.04 -6.37
C GLN A 351 6.74 -16.97 -5.29
N LEU A 352 7.39 -17.35 -4.19
CA LEU A 352 7.88 -16.47 -3.13
C LEU A 352 9.41 -16.34 -3.26
N GLU A 353 9.91 -15.12 -3.46
CA GLU A 353 11.31 -14.79 -3.25
C GLU A 353 11.43 -14.05 -1.91
N ILE A 354 12.34 -14.51 -1.05
CA ILE A 354 12.60 -13.90 0.26
C ILE A 354 14.10 -13.86 0.57
N GLY A 355 14.59 -12.72 1.08
CA GLY A 355 15.96 -12.66 1.57
C GLY A 355 16.40 -11.25 1.97
N SER A 356 17.60 -10.85 1.60
CA SER A 356 18.24 -9.63 2.11
C SER A 356 18.54 -8.57 1.06
N VAL A 357 18.14 -8.77 -0.20
CA VAL A 357 18.41 -7.82 -1.29
C VAL A 357 17.17 -7.53 -2.11
N ASN A 358 17.16 -6.35 -2.74
CA ASN A 358 16.11 -6.02 -3.69
C ASN A 358 16.14 -7.02 -4.85
N SER A 359 14.96 -7.42 -5.33
CA SER A 359 14.88 -8.21 -6.55
C SER A 359 15.44 -7.43 -7.74
N LYS A 360 15.93 -8.15 -8.76
CA LYS A 360 16.60 -7.56 -9.93
C LYS A 360 15.68 -6.63 -10.72
N SER A 361 14.36 -6.88 -10.68
CA SER A 361 13.32 -6.08 -11.34
C SER A 361 13.09 -4.72 -10.68
N VAL A 362 13.51 -4.52 -9.43
CA VAL A 362 13.32 -3.25 -8.73
C VAL A 362 14.23 -2.19 -9.33
N ILE A 363 13.63 -1.10 -9.83
CA ILE A 363 14.33 0.01 -10.44
C ILE A 363 15.24 0.72 -9.43
N PRO A 364 16.39 1.29 -9.86
CA PRO A 364 17.37 1.89 -8.96
C PRO A 364 16.80 2.90 -7.95
N ALA A 365 15.86 3.75 -8.39
CA ALA A 365 15.25 4.77 -7.53
C ALA A 365 14.40 4.21 -6.37
N MET A 366 13.91 2.97 -6.50
CA MET A 366 13.10 2.27 -5.50
C MET A 366 13.90 1.22 -4.73
N ARG A 367 15.21 1.10 -4.99
CA ARG A 367 16.05 0.17 -4.25
C ARG A 367 16.34 0.72 -2.86
N HIS A 368 16.21 -0.16 -1.88
CA HIS A 368 16.55 0.13 -0.49
C HIS A 368 18.06 0.05 -0.28
N GLU A 369 18.85 0.87 -0.96
CA GLU A 369 20.32 0.87 -0.85
C GLU A 369 20.81 2.03 0.02
N GLY A 370 21.85 1.79 0.82
CA GLY A 370 22.45 2.82 1.68
C GLY A 370 21.69 3.10 2.98
N GLY A 371 21.76 4.34 3.46
CA GLY A 371 21.24 4.72 4.76
C GLY A 371 21.95 3.98 5.90
N ASP A 372 21.18 3.33 6.77
CA ASP A 372 21.71 2.53 7.88
C ASP A 372 21.97 1.06 7.53
N ARG A 373 21.82 0.66 6.25
CA ARG A 373 22.14 -0.70 5.74
C ARG A 373 23.64 -0.87 5.49
N THR A 374 24.42 -0.89 6.56
CA THR A 374 25.89 -1.10 6.50
C THR A 374 26.26 -2.57 6.61
N GLU A 375 27.44 -2.93 6.08
CA GLU A 375 27.99 -4.28 6.26
C GLU A 375 28.18 -4.64 7.74
N GLU A 376 28.69 -3.72 8.56
CA GLU A 376 28.85 -3.94 10.00
C GLU A 376 27.57 -4.40 10.70
N ARG A 377 26.42 -3.87 10.25
CA ARG A 377 25.13 -4.13 10.87
C ARG A 377 24.41 -5.35 10.30
N PHE A 378 24.52 -5.58 8.99
CA PHE A 378 23.69 -6.56 8.27
C PHE A 378 24.48 -7.70 7.60
N SER A 379 25.82 -7.66 7.61
CA SER A 379 26.63 -8.79 7.17
C SER A 379 26.60 -9.89 8.22
N GLY A 380 26.04 -11.04 7.85
CA GLY A 380 25.99 -12.23 8.69
C GLY A 380 25.08 -13.28 8.07
N ARG A 381 25.15 -14.51 8.59
CA ARG A 381 24.24 -15.57 8.15
C ARG A 381 22.85 -15.31 8.74
N ASN A 382 21.86 -15.28 7.87
CA ASN A 382 20.45 -15.27 8.23
C ASN A 382 19.87 -16.66 8.01
N VAL A 383 18.85 -17.02 8.79
CA VAL A 383 18.17 -18.31 8.73
C VAL A 383 16.65 -18.11 8.78
N ILE A 384 15.94 -18.79 7.88
CA ILE A 384 14.48 -19.02 7.92
C ILE A 384 14.24 -20.53 8.03
N PHE A 385 13.13 -20.96 8.64
CA PHE A 385 12.82 -22.39 8.83
C PHE A 385 11.66 -22.87 7.96
N SER A 386 11.69 -24.15 7.56
CA SER A 386 10.70 -24.85 6.71
C SER A 386 9.39 -25.21 7.42
N HIS A 387 8.95 -24.39 8.36
CA HIS A 387 7.63 -24.47 8.97
C HIS A 387 7.00 -23.08 9.09
N GLY A 388 7.63 -22.07 8.48
CA GLY A 388 6.98 -20.80 8.24
C GLY A 388 5.85 -20.96 7.24
N LYS A 389 4.95 -19.99 7.19
CA LYS A 389 3.83 -19.99 6.25
C LYS A 389 3.67 -18.63 5.58
N LEU A 390 3.34 -18.65 4.30
CA LEU A 390 2.80 -17.54 3.53
C LEU A 390 1.28 -17.58 3.63
N VAL A 391 0.67 -16.53 4.14
CA VAL A 391 -0.78 -16.41 4.25
C VAL A 391 -1.28 -15.44 3.18
N LEU A 392 -2.23 -15.91 2.38
CA LEU A 392 -2.85 -15.16 1.30
C LEU A 392 -4.34 -14.91 1.61
N PRO A 393 -4.82 -13.66 1.56
CA PRO A 393 -6.24 -13.37 1.72
C PRO A 393 -6.99 -13.75 0.44
N ARG A 394 -7.71 -14.86 0.50
CA ARG A 394 -8.52 -15.39 -0.60
C ARG A 394 -9.93 -14.84 -0.52
N VAL A 395 -10.49 -14.42 -1.65
CA VAL A 395 -11.92 -14.15 -1.77
C VAL A 395 -12.59 -15.17 -2.69
N HIS A 396 -13.88 -15.40 -2.46
CA HIS A 396 -14.71 -16.24 -3.32
C HIS A 396 -15.72 -15.35 -4.03
N ARG A 397 -15.53 -15.11 -5.31
CA ARG A 397 -16.48 -14.41 -6.17
C ARG A 397 -16.95 -15.39 -7.26
N ALA A 398 -18.26 -15.42 -7.48
CA ALA A 398 -18.88 -16.26 -8.50
C ALA A 398 -18.62 -15.74 -9.92
#